data_AF-A0A9D9RS73-F1
#
_entry.id   AF-A0A9D9RS73-F1
#
_cell.length_a   1.000
_cell.length_b   1.000
_cell.length_c   1.000
_cell.angle_alpha   90.00
_cell.angle_beta   90.00
_cell.angle_gamma   90.00
#
_symmetry.space_group_name_H-M   'P 1'
#
loop_
_entity.id
_entity.type
_entity.pdbx_description
1 polymer ?
#
loop_
_entity_poly.entity_id
_entity_poly.type
_entity_poly.pdbx_seq_one_letter_code
_entity_poly.pdbx_strand_id
1 'polypeptide(L)'
;MIIKYKHTNKIKIKNTLLERIQGIITKNYEIISSSISDKENKTINFILKTNINNNEKNINIDIQLNQNEINQIEISTFVENNELNEYHLKNFILNFISTILSDEHNEELIQYTIRTYSRIFNSSPIQQEVLINGEYKTLIKPYIWTTKQEPLTEQIVMYDIEIKAINVDHARSIAYNYSKNLNAYLSVLLDVGFELITSEFRVFVIKQGIQISLQRYRTGFIDLELNLLVQNNLNGLIDLNNMDEINSFHRGKEILNFELEGIENSDSFIFKASDSNDFLEKLFQKHSIKRTNKNQKPEEVKIKKTFHFPNLEIEIPNDIRKYFKNIESLNQNVKESFLSAARMYNLSLIFARQEATVEKSYKVCVIETLANYEKISFSEFMKKHISKLDENDKKLLDYYYSIRSGHFHSGKFYFGEFETSLLSEVNFLLKEKTRDYFQFNNLIREALINWVEQNILMYNKTLESNI
;
A
#
# COMPACT_ATOMS: atom_id res chain seq x y z
N MET A 1 -24.83 -23.86 -1.69
CA MET A 1 -24.07 -24.93 -1.00
C MET A 1 -23.58 -24.38 0.33
N ILE A 2 -23.60 -25.17 1.41
CA ILE A 2 -23.01 -24.73 2.70
C ILE A 2 -21.54 -25.12 2.69
N ILE A 3 -20.65 -24.16 2.90
CA ILE A 3 -19.23 -24.41 3.18
C ILE A 3 -18.97 -24.21 4.66
N LYS A 4 -18.02 -24.98 5.21
CA LYS A 4 -17.66 -24.95 6.62
C LYS A 4 -16.16 -25.02 6.79
N TYR A 5 -15.63 -24.39 7.82
CA TYR A 5 -14.26 -24.55 8.28
C TYR A 5 -14.24 -24.67 9.80
N LYS A 6 -13.38 -25.55 10.32
CA LYS A 6 -13.25 -25.83 11.74
C LYS A 6 -11.80 -25.69 12.18
N HIS A 7 -11.57 -24.78 13.12
CA HIS A 7 -10.28 -24.56 13.76
C HIS A 7 -10.25 -25.26 15.12
N THR A 8 -9.29 -26.16 15.32
CA THR A 8 -9.17 -27.02 16.53
C THR A 8 -7.93 -26.75 17.37
N ASN A 9 -7.07 -25.80 16.97
CA ASN A 9 -5.90 -25.48 17.78
C ASN A 9 -6.34 -24.68 19.01
N LYS A 10 -5.93 -25.16 20.19
CA LYS A 10 -6.28 -24.51 21.45
C LYS A 10 -5.57 -23.18 21.59
N ILE A 11 -6.30 -22.13 21.96
CA ILE A 11 -5.77 -20.78 22.13
C ILE A 11 -5.96 -20.38 23.60
N LYS A 12 -4.86 -20.14 24.30
CA LYS A 12 -4.84 -19.66 25.69
C LYS A 12 -4.93 -18.14 25.70
N ILE A 13 -5.87 -17.59 26.46
CA ILE A 13 -6.10 -16.14 26.57
C ILE A 13 -6.19 -15.76 28.05
N LYS A 14 -5.57 -14.64 28.45
CA LYS A 14 -5.52 -14.21 29.85
C LYS A 14 -6.80 -13.45 30.25
N ASN A 15 -7.63 -14.04 31.13
CA ASN A 15 -8.82 -13.50 31.83
C ASN A 15 -9.87 -12.75 30.97
N THR A 16 -11.16 -12.81 31.36
CA THR A 16 -12.29 -12.09 30.71
C THR A 16 -12.53 -12.41 29.21
N LEU A 17 -12.31 -13.66 28.80
CA LEU A 17 -12.43 -14.10 27.40
C LEU A 17 -13.81 -13.84 26.76
N LEU A 18 -14.89 -14.07 27.52
CA LEU A 18 -16.27 -13.94 27.02
C LEU A 18 -16.63 -12.49 26.65
N GLU A 19 -16.36 -11.56 27.56
CA GLU A 19 -16.64 -10.12 27.37
C GLU A 19 -15.81 -9.55 26.21
N ARG A 20 -14.56 -10.02 26.05
CA ARG A 20 -13.70 -9.62 24.94
C ARG A 20 -14.22 -10.10 23.59
N ILE A 21 -14.58 -11.37 23.48
CA ILE A 21 -15.16 -11.92 22.23
C ILE A 21 -16.43 -11.14 21.86
N GLN A 22 -17.31 -10.88 22.84
CA GLN A 22 -18.51 -10.09 22.62
C GLN A 22 -18.21 -8.64 22.20
N GLY A 23 -17.23 -7.99 22.86
CA GLY A 23 -16.80 -6.64 22.54
C GLY A 23 -16.23 -6.51 21.12
N ILE A 24 -15.34 -7.42 20.72
CA ILE A 24 -14.77 -7.46 19.38
C ILE A 24 -15.85 -7.69 18.33
N ILE A 25 -16.79 -8.61 18.61
CA ILE A 25 -17.85 -8.92 17.66
C ILE A 25 -18.78 -7.73 17.49
N THR A 26 -19.16 -7.07 18.58
CA THR A 26 -20.06 -5.92 18.58
C THR A 26 -19.41 -4.67 17.95
N LYS A 27 -18.09 -4.52 18.08
CA LYS A 27 -17.33 -3.40 17.50
C LYS A 27 -17.12 -3.54 15.99
N ASN A 28 -16.94 -4.77 15.50
CA ASN A 28 -16.47 -5.01 14.13
C ASN A 28 -17.51 -5.62 13.19
N TYR A 29 -18.62 -6.18 13.70
CA TYR A 29 -19.60 -6.89 12.88
C TYR A 29 -21.03 -6.51 13.23
N GLU A 30 -21.92 -6.58 12.23
CA GLU A 30 -23.35 -6.46 12.44
C GLU A 30 -23.90 -7.81 12.93
N ILE A 31 -24.41 -7.82 14.17
CA ILE A 31 -24.93 -9.03 14.82
C ILE A 31 -26.40 -9.20 14.43
N ILE A 32 -26.71 -10.30 13.73
CA ILE A 32 -28.10 -10.69 13.40
C ILE A 32 -28.71 -11.41 14.60
N SER A 33 -27.97 -12.36 15.19
CA SER A 33 -28.36 -13.04 16.42
C SER A 33 -27.15 -13.59 17.16
N SER A 34 -27.32 -13.81 18.46
CA SER A 34 -26.32 -14.46 19.30
C SER A 34 -27.00 -15.36 20.33
N SER A 35 -26.41 -16.52 20.63
CA SER A 35 -26.86 -17.37 21.73
C SER A 35 -25.68 -17.91 22.53
N ILE A 36 -25.89 -18.07 23.83
CA ILE A 36 -24.90 -18.60 24.76
C ILE A 36 -25.53 -19.80 25.46
N SER A 37 -24.86 -20.95 25.41
CA SER A 37 -25.25 -22.11 26.20
C SER A 37 -24.34 -22.23 27.43
N ASP A 38 -24.92 -22.12 28.63
CA ASP A 38 -24.21 -22.33 29.90
C ASP A 38 -24.17 -23.83 30.27
N LYS A 39 -23.21 -24.55 29.69
CA LYS A 39 -22.76 -25.87 30.19
C LYS A 39 -21.28 -25.76 30.58
N GLU A 40 -20.70 -26.79 31.22
CA GLU A 40 -19.28 -26.81 31.66
C GLU A 40 -18.28 -26.36 30.58
N ASN A 41 -18.60 -26.62 29.30
CA ASN A 41 -17.99 -25.95 28.14
C ASN A 41 -18.98 -24.92 27.59
N LYS A 42 -18.62 -23.64 27.63
CA LYS A 42 -19.46 -22.56 27.08
C LYS A 42 -19.39 -22.62 25.57
N THR A 43 -20.55 -22.73 24.92
CA THR A 43 -20.67 -22.53 23.47
C THR A 43 -21.31 -21.19 23.22
N ILE A 44 -20.63 -20.34 22.44
CA ILE A 44 -21.21 -19.10 21.94
C ILE A 44 -21.45 -19.27 20.44
N ASN A 45 -22.66 -18.98 20.01
CA ASN A 45 -23.03 -18.93 18.60
C ASN A 45 -23.33 -17.48 18.22
N PHE A 46 -22.81 -17.05 17.07
CA PHE A 46 -23.09 -15.75 16.48
C PHE A 46 -23.49 -15.91 15.01
N ILE A 47 -24.60 -15.29 14.62
CA ILE A 47 -24.93 -15.05 13.22
C ILE A 47 -24.59 -13.59 12.91
N LEU A 48 -23.62 -13.38 12.03
CA LEU A 48 -23.06 -12.08 11.70
C LEU A 48 -23.28 -11.77 10.23
N LYS A 49 -23.57 -10.50 9.91
CA LYS A 49 -23.45 -9.98 8.56
C LYS A 49 -22.06 -9.38 8.40
N THR A 50 -21.29 -9.88 7.44
CA THR A 50 -19.93 -9.38 7.20
C THR A 50 -19.56 -9.49 5.72
N ASN A 51 -18.54 -8.75 5.34
CA ASN A 51 -17.92 -8.86 4.03
C ASN A 51 -16.76 -9.86 4.08
N ILE A 52 -16.81 -10.92 3.25
CA ILE A 52 -15.69 -11.83 3.03
C ILE A 52 -15.27 -11.70 1.56
N ASN A 53 -14.05 -11.18 1.34
CA ASN A 53 -13.45 -11.02 0.02
C ASN A 53 -14.33 -10.24 -0.98
N ASN A 54 -14.87 -9.10 -0.53
CA ASN A 54 -15.81 -8.22 -1.24
C ASN A 54 -17.23 -8.78 -1.47
N ASN A 55 -17.58 -9.92 -0.85
CA ASN A 55 -18.93 -10.46 -0.86
C ASN A 55 -19.57 -10.32 0.52
N GLU A 56 -20.66 -9.55 0.60
CA GLU A 56 -21.47 -9.43 1.80
C GLU A 56 -22.29 -10.72 2.01
N LYS A 57 -22.08 -11.41 3.13
CA LYS A 57 -22.74 -12.68 3.45
C LYS A 57 -23.08 -12.76 4.94
N ASN A 58 -24.09 -13.57 5.24
CA ASN A 58 -24.41 -13.96 6.61
C ASN A 58 -23.59 -15.18 6.96
N ILE A 59 -22.76 -15.07 8.00
CA ILE A 59 -21.92 -16.15 8.52
C ILE A 59 -22.42 -16.60 9.88
N ASN A 60 -22.28 -17.89 10.16
CA ASN A 60 -22.49 -18.45 11.48
C ASN A 60 -21.13 -18.84 12.08
N ILE A 61 -20.82 -18.32 13.27
CA ILE A 61 -19.60 -18.61 14.04
C ILE A 61 -20.00 -19.29 15.35
N ASP A 62 -19.48 -20.50 15.55
CA ASP A 62 -19.64 -21.31 16.74
C ASP A 62 -18.31 -21.41 17.49
N ILE A 63 -18.24 -20.83 18.68
CA ILE A 63 -17.03 -20.78 19.52
C ILE A 63 -17.26 -21.64 20.76
N GLN A 64 -16.43 -22.67 20.93
CA GLN A 64 -16.37 -23.47 22.15
C GLN A 64 -15.19 -23.03 23.01
N LEU A 65 -15.47 -22.65 24.25
CA LEU A 65 -14.47 -22.10 25.16
C LEU A 65 -14.69 -22.51 26.61
N ASN A 66 -13.60 -22.51 27.36
CA ASN A 66 -13.55 -22.66 28.81
C ASN A 66 -13.04 -21.33 29.43
N GLN A 67 -12.88 -21.25 30.75
CA GLN A 67 -12.56 -19.99 31.44
C GLN A 67 -11.38 -19.19 30.82
N ASN A 68 -10.33 -19.89 30.37
CA ASN A 68 -9.09 -19.27 29.88
C ASN A 68 -8.66 -19.76 28.47
N GLU A 69 -9.48 -20.58 27.80
CA GLU A 69 -9.08 -21.24 26.55
C GLU A 69 -10.21 -21.28 25.53
N ILE A 70 -9.91 -20.95 24.28
CA ILE A 70 -10.75 -21.29 23.13
C ILE A 70 -10.34 -22.69 22.67
N ASN A 71 -11.26 -23.64 22.74
CA ASN A 71 -11.03 -25.03 22.34
C ASN A 71 -11.25 -25.24 20.83
N GLN A 72 -12.27 -24.58 20.29
CA GLN A 72 -12.69 -24.77 18.91
C GLN A 72 -13.44 -23.55 18.40
N ILE A 73 -13.23 -23.21 17.13
CA ILE A 73 -14.05 -22.26 16.39
C ILE A 73 -14.51 -22.93 15.10
N GLU A 74 -15.82 -23.01 14.87
CA GLU A 74 -16.41 -23.45 13.60
C GLU A 74 -17.08 -22.25 12.93
N ILE A 75 -16.84 -22.07 11.64
CA ILE A 75 -17.51 -21.07 10.81
C ILE A 75 -18.23 -21.76 9.66
N SER A 76 -19.42 -21.29 9.34
CA SER A 76 -20.19 -21.77 8.21
C SER A 76 -20.92 -20.63 7.50
N THR A 77 -21.06 -20.76 6.19
CA THR A 77 -21.83 -19.80 5.38
C THR A 77 -22.49 -20.53 4.21
N PHE A 78 -23.63 -19.98 3.76
CA PHE A 78 -24.22 -20.37 2.51
C PHE A 78 -23.55 -19.62 1.35
N VAL A 79 -23.26 -20.33 0.27
CA VAL A 79 -22.61 -19.79 -0.93
C VAL A 79 -23.42 -20.17 -2.15
N GLU A 80 -23.61 -19.19 -3.02
CA GLU A 80 -24.12 -19.35 -4.38
C GLU A 80 -22.93 -19.26 -5.32
N ASN A 81 -22.79 -20.22 -6.25
CA ASN A 81 -21.63 -20.36 -7.15
C ASN A 81 -20.28 -20.58 -6.42
N ASN A 82 -19.18 -20.69 -7.17
CA ASN A 82 -17.83 -20.90 -6.65
C ASN A 82 -17.20 -19.61 -6.07
N GLU A 83 -18.00 -18.71 -5.48
CA GLU A 83 -17.55 -17.40 -4.99
C GLU A 83 -16.62 -17.50 -3.77
N LEU A 84 -16.85 -18.51 -2.92
CA LEU A 84 -16.11 -18.74 -1.69
C LEU A 84 -15.79 -20.23 -1.54
N ASN A 85 -14.70 -20.52 -0.85
CA ASN A 85 -14.25 -21.86 -0.51
C ASN A 85 -13.77 -21.92 0.94
N GLU A 86 -13.43 -23.12 1.42
CA GLU A 86 -12.98 -23.37 2.79
C GLU A 86 -11.77 -22.51 3.22
N TYR A 87 -10.85 -22.20 2.31
CA TYR A 87 -9.67 -21.38 2.62
C TYR A 87 -10.02 -19.93 2.95
N HIS A 88 -11.07 -19.38 2.32
CA HIS A 88 -11.56 -18.04 2.67
C HIS A 88 -12.05 -18.01 4.12
N LEU A 89 -12.78 -19.05 4.54
CA LEU A 89 -13.26 -19.20 5.91
C LEU A 89 -12.11 -19.43 6.90
N LYS A 90 -11.10 -20.22 6.53
CA LYS A 90 -9.87 -20.40 7.32
C LYS A 90 -9.18 -19.08 7.59
N ASN A 91 -8.93 -18.28 6.57
CA ASN A 91 -8.25 -16.99 6.71
C ASN A 91 -9.05 -16.00 7.56
N PHE A 92 -10.39 -16.01 7.42
CA PHE A 92 -11.27 -15.21 8.27
C PHE A 92 -11.12 -15.57 9.76
N ILE A 93 -11.19 -16.86 10.11
CA ILE A 93 -11.01 -17.31 11.50
C ILE A 93 -9.62 -16.92 12.04
N LEU A 94 -8.55 -17.11 11.26
CA LEU A 94 -7.20 -16.78 11.71
C LEU A 94 -7.02 -15.28 11.98
N ASN A 95 -7.64 -14.42 11.15
CA ASN A 95 -7.65 -12.99 11.38
C ASN A 95 -8.48 -12.61 12.63
N PHE A 96 -9.64 -13.26 12.81
CA PHE A 96 -10.47 -13.08 14.00
C PHE A 96 -9.72 -13.45 15.29
N ILE A 97 -9.01 -14.58 15.31
CA ILE A 97 -8.15 -14.99 16.43
C ILE A 97 -7.05 -13.95 16.69
N SER A 98 -6.38 -13.48 15.63
CA SER A 98 -5.31 -12.48 15.75
C SER A 98 -5.82 -11.17 16.35
N THR A 99 -7.04 -10.78 16.00
CA THR A 99 -7.71 -9.59 16.56
C THR A 99 -7.99 -9.78 18.06
N ILE A 100 -8.46 -10.96 18.47
CA ILE A 100 -8.68 -11.29 19.89
C ILE A 100 -7.39 -11.21 20.70
N LEU A 101 -6.29 -11.74 20.16
CA LEU A 101 -4.99 -11.73 20.84
C LEU A 101 -4.38 -10.32 20.94
N SER A 102 -4.63 -9.46 19.94
CA SER A 102 -4.08 -8.10 19.92
C SER A 102 -4.75 -7.18 20.94
N ASP A 103 -6.03 -7.44 21.27
CA ASP A 103 -6.81 -6.66 22.24
C ASP A 103 -6.42 -6.96 23.70
N GLU A 104 -5.47 -7.88 23.95
CA GLU A 104 -4.91 -8.14 25.30
C GLU A 104 -4.18 -6.91 25.89
N HIS A 105 -3.84 -5.92 25.06
CA HIS A 105 -3.06 -4.73 25.42
C HIS A 105 -3.90 -3.46 25.63
N ASN A 106 -5.00 -3.52 26.39
CA ASN A 106 -5.80 -2.35 26.78
C ASN A 106 -5.02 -1.38 27.71
N GLU A 107 -4.02 -0.72 27.16
CA GLU A 107 -3.20 0.32 27.77
C GLU A 107 -3.63 1.70 27.26
N GLU A 108 -3.31 2.77 28.01
CA GLU A 108 -3.56 4.13 27.56
C GLU A 108 -2.81 4.44 26.25
N LEU A 109 -3.49 5.06 25.29
CA LEU A 109 -2.86 5.41 24.02
C LEU A 109 -1.89 6.58 24.19
N ILE A 110 -0.63 6.36 23.85
CA ILE A 110 0.44 7.34 23.82
C ILE A 110 0.49 8.00 22.43
N GLN A 111 0.77 9.31 22.39
CA GLN A 111 0.97 10.05 21.14
C GLN A 111 2.41 9.88 20.65
N TYR A 112 2.55 9.49 19.38
CA TYR A 112 3.82 9.38 18.67
C TYR A 112 3.82 10.25 17.41
N THR A 113 5.00 10.67 16.99
CA THR A 113 5.25 11.12 15.61
C THR A 113 6.20 10.13 14.96
N ILE A 114 5.68 9.20 14.15
CA ILE A 114 6.48 8.18 13.48
C ILE A 114 6.98 8.72 12.14
N ARG A 115 8.29 8.62 11.90
CA ARG A 115 8.86 8.87 10.57
C ARG A 115 8.92 7.57 9.77
N THR A 116 8.38 7.60 8.57
CA THR A 116 8.53 6.54 7.56
C THR A 116 9.18 7.09 6.30
N TYR A 117 9.72 6.19 5.49
CA TYR A 117 10.60 6.51 4.38
C TYR A 117 10.20 5.76 3.12
N SER A 118 9.93 6.53 2.07
CA SER A 118 9.71 6.04 0.72
C SER A 118 10.82 6.51 -0.20
N ARG A 119 10.96 5.84 -1.33
CA ARG A 119 11.80 6.27 -2.43
C ARG A 119 10.97 6.43 -3.70
N ILE A 120 11.43 7.34 -4.54
CA ILE A 120 10.98 7.53 -5.92
C ILE A 120 12.20 7.52 -6.83
N PHE A 121 11.99 7.28 -8.12
CA PHE A 121 13.02 7.41 -9.13
C PHE A 121 12.71 8.60 -10.01
N ASN A 122 13.48 9.67 -9.83
CA ASN A 122 13.32 10.93 -10.54
C ASN A 122 14.67 11.68 -10.55
N SER A 123 14.94 12.39 -11.63
CA SER A 123 16.11 13.25 -11.80
C SER A 123 16.28 14.27 -10.67
N SER A 124 15.17 14.84 -10.19
CA SER A 124 15.13 15.83 -9.11
C SER A 124 14.32 15.32 -7.91
N PRO A 125 14.69 15.68 -6.68
CA PRO A 125 13.84 15.46 -5.52
C PRO A 125 12.60 16.35 -5.60
N ILE A 126 11.56 15.96 -4.86
CA ILE A 126 10.46 16.88 -4.53
C ILE A 126 11.06 18.08 -3.79
N GLN A 127 10.73 19.31 -4.18
CA GLN A 127 11.39 20.50 -3.61
C GLN A 127 10.66 21.12 -2.41
N GLN A 128 9.41 20.71 -2.15
CA GLN A 128 8.53 21.36 -1.18
C GLN A 128 8.13 20.40 -0.06
N GLU A 129 8.06 20.93 1.16
CA GLU A 129 7.44 20.25 2.30
C GLU A 129 5.94 20.55 2.32
N VAL A 130 5.12 19.52 2.54
CA VAL A 130 3.66 19.66 2.55
C VAL A 130 3.07 18.98 3.75
N LEU A 131 2.43 19.77 4.61
CA LEU A 131 1.56 19.27 5.66
C LEU A 131 0.17 18.97 5.07
N ILE A 132 -0.26 17.71 5.21
CA ILE A 132 -1.59 17.23 4.86
C ILE A 132 -2.35 16.78 6.12
N ASN A 133 -3.67 16.88 6.07
CA ASN A 133 -4.55 16.33 7.09
C ASN A 133 -5.51 15.35 6.37
N GLY A 134 -5.19 14.06 6.43
CA GLY A 134 -6.05 12.97 5.99
C GLY A 134 -6.52 12.18 7.21
N GLU A 135 -6.40 10.85 7.16
CA GLU A 135 -6.65 9.98 8.32
C GLU A 135 -5.78 10.38 9.52
N TYR A 136 -4.50 10.67 9.25
CA TYR A 136 -3.55 11.23 10.20
C TYR A 136 -3.03 12.57 9.69
N LYS A 137 -2.55 13.39 10.63
CA LYS A 137 -1.79 14.59 10.31
C LYS A 137 -0.38 14.17 9.91
N THR A 138 0.00 14.51 8.68
CA THR A 138 1.22 13.99 8.05
C THR A 138 2.00 15.11 7.38
N LEU A 139 3.28 15.23 7.70
CA LEU A 139 4.22 16.09 6.97
C LEU A 139 4.98 15.25 5.95
N ILE A 140 4.77 15.56 4.67
CA ILE A 140 5.56 15.04 3.55
C ILE A 140 6.76 15.94 3.36
N LYS A 141 7.96 15.38 3.41
CA LYS A 141 9.20 16.13 3.26
C LYS A 141 10.22 15.36 2.41
N PRO A 142 10.95 16.03 1.52
CA PRO A 142 12.02 15.40 0.78
C PRO A 142 13.26 15.23 1.65
N TYR A 143 14.05 14.20 1.37
CA TYR A 143 15.46 14.21 1.77
C TYR A 143 16.22 15.16 0.87
N ILE A 144 17.01 16.05 1.47
CA ILE A 144 17.75 17.06 0.72
C ILE A 144 18.86 16.37 -0.06
N TRP A 145 18.73 16.36 -1.38
CA TRP A 145 19.71 15.80 -2.29
C TRP A 145 19.87 16.69 -3.53
N THR A 146 20.95 16.49 -4.28
CA THR A 146 21.20 17.22 -5.52
C THR A 146 20.47 16.58 -6.70
N THR A 147 19.84 17.40 -7.54
CA THR A 147 19.34 16.96 -8.85
C THR A 147 20.44 16.36 -9.71
N LYS A 148 20.13 15.30 -10.45
CA LYS A 148 21.00 14.68 -11.46
C LYS A 148 20.26 14.60 -12.79
N GLN A 149 20.96 14.78 -13.90
CA GLN A 149 20.41 14.55 -15.24
C GLN A 149 20.33 13.04 -15.56
N GLU A 150 19.75 12.26 -14.66
CA GLU A 150 19.58 10.81 -14.78
C GLU A 150 18.20 10.43 -14.20
N PRO A 151 17.21 10.06 -15.04
CA PRO A 151 15.85 9.74 -14.59
C PRO A 151 15.79 8.60 -13.57
N LEU A 152 16.74 7.67 -13.60
CA LEU A 152 16.82 6.55 -12.64
C LEU A 152 17.63 6.91 -11.39
N THR A 153 17.49 8.15 -10.92
CA THR A 153 18.10 8.60 -9.66
C THR A 153 17.13 8.36 -8.49
N GLU A 154 17.57 7.61 -7.49
CA GLU A 154 16.82 7.40 -6.25
C GLU A 154 16.73 8.71 -5.46
N GLN A 155 15.51 9.10 -5.09
CA GLN A 155 15.22 10.23 -4.22
C GLN A 155 14.38 9.74 -3.04
N ILE A 156 14.70 10.20 -1.83
CA ILE A 156 14.00 9.79 -0.61
C ILE A 156 12.91 10.80 -0.25
N VAL A 157 11.73 10.29 0.09
CA VAL A 157 10.58 11.04 0.58
C VAL A 157 10.24 10.51 1.97
N MET A 158 10.17 11.39 2.96
CA MET A 158 9.89 11.02 4.35
C MET A 158 8.50 11.52 4.75
N TYR A 159 7.82 10.74 5.58
CA TYR A 159 6.53 11.08 6.15
C TYR A 159 6.62 11.09 7.67
N ASP A 160 6.41 12.26 8.28
CA ASP A 160 6.19 12.36 9.73
C ASP A 160 4.70 12.28 10.02
N ILE A 161 4.27 11.22 10.72
CA ILE A 161 2.86 10.88 10.91
C ILE A 161 2.51 10.90 12.40
N GLU A 162 1.54 11.72 12.79
CA GLU A 162 1.04 11.80 14.18
C GLU A 162 0.02 10.70 14.47
N ILE A 163 0.34 9.76 15.37
CA ILE A 163 -0.46 8.56 15.67
C ILE A 163 -0.64 8.39 17.18
N LYS A 164 -1.80 7.91 17.61
CA LYS A 164 -2.04 7.43 18.97
C LYS A 164 -2.02 5.90 18.99
N ALA A 165 -1.16 5.30 19.79
CA ALA A 165 -0.99 3.84 19.86
C ALA A 165 -0.56 3.39 21.26
N ILE A 166 -0.55 2.08 21.48
CA ILE A 166 -0.20 1.46 22.76
C ILE A 166 1.32 1.57 23.04
N ASN A 167 2.12 1.26 22.02
CA ASN A 167 3.58 1.29 22.08
C ASN A 167 4.15 1.66 20.70
N VAL A 168 5.47 1.86 20.61
CA VAL A 168 6.13 2.21 19.35
C VAL A 168 5.95 1.17 18.24
N ASP A 169 5.92 -0.12 18.53
CA ASP A 169 5.74 -1.17 17.50
C ASP A 169 4.34 -1.12 16.89
N HIS A 170 3.32 -0.89 17.71
CA HIS A 170 1.95 -0.67 17.26
C HIS A 170 1.87 0.63 16.44
N ALA A 171 2.45 1.73 16.92
CA ALA A 171 2.49 3.00 16.20
C ALA A 171 3.16 2.87 14.82
N ARG A 172 4.30 2.18 14.75
CA ARG A 172 5.06 1.94 13.53
C ARG A 172 4.32 1.03 12.54
N SER A 173 3.59 0.04 13.04
CA SER A 173 2.75 -0.83 12.21
C SER A 173 1.62 -0.04 11.54
N ILE A 174 0.94 0.85 12.30
CA ILE A 174 -0.08 1.76 11.76
C ILE A 174 0.58 2.70 10.73
N ALA A 175 1.68 3.35 11.09
CA ALA A 175 2.39 4.29 10.20
C ALA A 175 2.82 3.63 8.89
N TYR A 176 3.35 2.41 8.95
CA TYR A 176 3.79 1.64 7.79
C TYR A 176 2.63 1.33 6.83
N ASN A 177 1.50 0.87 7.35
CA ASN A 177 0.31 0.57 6.56
C ASN A 177 -0.29 1.84 5.95
N TYR A 178 -0.39 2.91 6.75
CA TYR A 178 -0.84 4.21 6.27
C TYR A 178 0.06 4.75 5.15
N SER A 179 1.39 4.61 5.29
CA SER A 179 2.36 5.08 4.29
C SER A 179 2.24 4.35 2.96
N LYS A 180 1.87 3.06 2.96
CA LYS A 180 1.55 2.34 1.71
C LYS A 180 0.34 2.94 0.99
N ASN A 181 -0.71 3.32 1.74
CA ASN A 181 -1.89 3.96 1.17
C ASN A 181 -1.56 5.39 0.70
N LEU A 182 -0.78 6.13 1.49
CA LEU A 182 -0.32 7.46 1.13
C LEU A 182 0.51 7.45 -0.17
N ASN A 183 1.46 6.52 -0.31
CA ASN A 183 2.22 6.30 -1.55
C ASN A 183 1.29 6.06 -2.75
N ALA A 184 0.25 5.25 -2.58
CA ALA A 184 -0.72 4.97 -3.63
C ALA A 184 -1.51 6.22 -4.05
N TYR A 185 -1.99 7.03 -3.10
CA TYR A 185 -2.69 8.27 -3.41
C TYR A 185 -1.76 9.32 -4.04
N LEU A 186 -0.52 9.45 -3.55
CA LEU A 186 0.47 10.35 -4.12
C LEU A 186 0.86 9.96 -5.54
N SER A 187 0.92 8.66 -5.87
CA SER A 187 1.22 8.22 -7.23
C SER A 187 0.14 8.66 -8.22
N VAL A 188 -1.13 8.60 -7.83
CA VAL A 188 -2.23 9.14 -8.65
C VAL A 188 -2.13 10.66 -8.73
N LEU A 189 -1.77 11.36 -7.65
CA LEU A 189 -1.69 12.82 -7.71
C LEU A 189 -0.53 13.31 -8.59
N LEU A 190 0.65 12.70 -8.47
CA LEU A 190 1.91 13.19 -9.03
C LEU A 190 2.39 12.43 -10.27
N ASP A 191 1.77 11.30 -10.59
CA ASP A 191 2.21 10.36 -11.63
C ASP A 191 3.63 9.82 -11.44
N VAL A 192 3.98 9.50 -10.20
CA VAL A 192 5.29 8.96 -9.81
C VAL A 192 5.13 7.70 -8.98
N GLY A 193 5.95 6.68 -9.22
CA GLY A 193 5.95 5.44 -8.45
C GLY A 193 6.66 5.61 -7.10
N PHE A 194 5.96 5.33 -6.01
CA PHE A 194 6.47 5.40 -4.64
C PHE A 194 6.66 4.00 -4.05
N GLU A 195 7.89 3.65 -3.71
CA GLU A 195 8.24 2.42 -3.02
C GLU A 195 8.62 2.70 -1.57
N LEU A 196 8.24 1.84 -0.64
CA LEU A 196 8.84 1.88 0.69
C LEU A 196 10.31 1.44 0.60
N ILE A 197 11.16 2.07 1.39
CA ILE A 197 12.59 1.73 1.39
C ILE A 197 12.79 0.30 1.88
N THR A 198 13.54 -0.45 1.09
CA THR A 198 14.05 -1.77 1.40
C THR A 198 15.55 -1.79 1.16
N SER A 199 16.24 -2.57 1.97
CA SER A 199 17.68 -2.70 1.94
C SER A 199 18.06 -4.05 1.35
N GLU A 200 19.06 -4.06 0.49
CA GLU A 200 19.60 -5.26 -0.13
C GLU A 200 21.10 -5.11 -0.39
N PHE A 201 21.82 -6.22 -0.49
CA PHE A 201 23.23 -6.18 -0.85
C PHE A 201 23.37 -6.01 -2.36
N ARG A 202 23.95 -4.88 -2.78
CA ARG A 202 24.26 -4.60 -4.19
C ARG A 202 25.77 -4.56 -4.42
N VAL A 203 26.15 -4.84 -5.66
CA VAL A 203 27.53 -4.70 -6.12
C VAL A 203 27.73 -3.27 -6.60
N PHE A 204 28.74 -2.60 -6.05
CA PHE A 204 29.12 -1.24 -6.40
C PHE A 204 30.49 -1.25 -7.07
N VAL A 205 30.60 -0.49 -8.15
CA VAL A 205 31.88 -0.15 -8.76
C VAL A 205 32.30 1.20 -8.20
N ILE A 206 33.36 1.22 -7.41
CA ILE A 206 33.86 2.43 -6.75
C ILE A 206 35.14 2.89 -7.45
N LYS A 207 35.10 4.11 -7.97
CA LYS A 207 36.26 4.79 -8.56
C LYS A 207 36.88 5.75 -7.54
N GLN A 208 38.11 5.47 -7.12
CA GLN A 208 38.92 6.35 -6.27
C GLN A 208 40.14 6.83 -7.07
N GLY A 209 40.05 8.03 -7.64
CA GLY A 209 41.07 8.52 -8.57
C GLY A 209 41.16 7.66 -9.83
N ILE A 210 42.30 6.99 -10.01
CA ILE A 210 42.55 6.08 -11.15
C ILE A 210 42.14 4.63 -10.82
N GLN A 211 42.01 4.28 -9.54
CA GLN A 211 41.66 2.92 -9.13
C GLN A 211 40.16 2.68 -9.25
N ILE A 212 39.79 1.53 -9.81
CA ILE A 212 38.43 1.02 -9.88
C ILE A 212 38.39 -0.27 -9.06
N SER A 213 37.50 -0.33 -8.09
CA SER A 213 37.29 -1.50 -7.23
C SER A 213 35.84 -1.95 -7.26
N LEU A 214 35.62 -3.24 -7.01
CA LEU A 214 34.30 -3.84 -6.92
C LEU A 214 34.07 -4.30 -5.49
N GLN A 215 33.02 -3.79 -4.86
CA GLN A 215 32.68 -4.09 -3.48
C GLN A 215 31.19 -4.29 -3.34
N ARG A 216 30.78 -5.17 -2.42
CA ARG A 216 29.37 -5.42 -2.12
C ARG A 216 28.98 -4.67 -0.86
N TYR A 217 27.96 -3.84 -0.95
CA TYR A 217 27.45 -3.06 0.17
C TYR A 217 25.95 -3.23 0.30
N ARG A 218 25.46 -3.14 1.54
CA ARG A 218 24.03 -3.11 1.84
C ARG A 218 23.49 -1.71 1.57
N THR A 219 22.41 -1.58 0.81
CA THR A 219 21.78 -0.29 0.53
C THR A 219 21.12 0.29 1.78
N GLY A 220 21.11 1.62 1.87
CA GLY A 220 20.54 2.38 2.98
C GLY A 220 21.01 3.83 2.89
N PHE A 221 20.48 4.69 3.75
CA PHE A 221 20.90 6.09 3.85
C PHE A 221 20.82 6.56 5.30
N ILE A 222 21.35 7.75 5.57
CA ILE A 222 21.40 8.33 6.90
C ILE A 222 20.34 9.43 7.00
N ASP A 223 19.44 9.34 7.97
CA ASP A 223 18.59 10.46 8.39
C ASP A 223 19.31 11.26 9.48
N LEU A 224 19.96 12.36 9.07
CA LEU A 224 20.71 13.23 9.97
C LEU A 224 19.80 13.97 10.97
N GLU A 225 18.50 14.14 10.70
CA GLU A 225 17.60 14.87 11.61
C GLU A 225 17.22 14.01 12.82
N LEU A 226 16.99 12.71 12.61
CA LEU A 226 16.69 11.77 13.68
C LEU A 226 17.90 10.98 14.16
N ASN A 227 19.08 11.23 13.59
CA ASN A 227 20.31 10.50 13.86
C ASN A 227 20.16 8.98 13.63
N LEU A 228 19.52 8.60 12.51
CA LEU A 228 19.22 7.21 12.16
C LEU A 228 20.00 6.75 10.93
N LEU A 229 20.50 5.51 10.97
CA LEU A 229 20.78 4.73 9.77
C LEU A 229 19.49 4.02 9.35
N VAL A 230 19.05 4.25 8.10
CA VAL A 230 17.79 3.75 7.56
C VAL A 230 18.07 2.71 6.49
N GLN A 231 17.70 1.46 6.79
CA GLN A 231 17.73 0.31 5.87
C GLN A 231 16.32 -0.05 5.39
N ASN A 232 15.32 0.00 6.28
CA ASN A 232 13.91 -0.19 5.95
C ASN A 232 13.03 0.33 7.09
N ASN A 233 11.74 0.52 6.80
CA ASN A 233 10.77 1.03 7.78
C ASN A 233 10.39 0.05 8.90
N LEU A 234 10.67 -1.25 8.74
CA LEU A 234 10.20 -2.30 9.64
C LEU A 234 11.17 -2.55 10.79
N ASN A 235 12.36 -3.07 10.52
CA ASN A 235 13.35 -3.41 11.56
C ASN A 235 14.74 -2.87 11.21
N GLY A 236 14.80 -1.95 10.24
CA GLY A 236 16.03 -1.38 9.72
C GLY A 236 16.26 0.07 10.12
N LEU A 237 15.71 0.52 11.27
CA LEU A 237 15.98 1.85 11.83
C LEU A 237 16.96 1.69 12.98
N ILE A 238 18.15 2.27 12.85
CA ILE A 238 19.27 2.04 13.77
C ILE A 238 19.79 3.39 14.28
N ASP A 239 20.08 3.51 15.58
CA ASP A 239 20.77 4.68 16.14
C ASP A 239 22.20 4.77 15.59
N LEU A 240 22.57 5.91 15.00
CA LEU A 240 23.92 6.13 14.50
C LEU A 240 25.01 6.05 15.58
N ASN A 241 24.64 6.20 16.86
CA ASN A 241 25.59 6.07 17.97
C ASN A 241 25.87 4.61 18.34
N ASN A 242 25.04 3.67 17.91
CA ASN A 242 25.17 2.27 18.24
C ASN A 242 26.03 1.56 17.19
N MET A 243 27.36 1.67 17.33
CA MET A 243 28.34 1.11 16.39
C MET A 243 28.30 -0.41 16.33
N ASP A 244 28.00 -1.07 17.45
CA ASP A 244 27.73 -2.51 17.46
C ASP A 244 26.58 -2.78 16.50
N GLU A 245 25.52 -1.95 16.59
CA GLU A 245 24.35 -2.02 15.72
C GLU A 245 24.57 -1.66 14.25
N ILE A 246 25.63 -0.95 13.92
CA ILE A 246 25.95 -0.62 12.53
C ILE A 246 26.77 -1.75 11.90
N ASN A 247 27.62 -2.42 12.70
CA ASN A 247 28.62 -3.36 12.21
C ASN A 247 28.14 -4.81 12.06
N SER A 248 27.02 -5.25 12.66
CA SER A 248 26.58 -6.65 12.46
C SER A 248 25.96 -6.88 11.08
N PHE A 249 26.27 -8.06 10.54
CA PHE A 249 25.83 -8.54 9.24
C PHE A 249 24.39 -9.08 9.23
N HIS A 250 23.91 -9.63 10.36
CA HIS A 250 22.63 -10.35 10.47
C HIS A 250 21.55 -9.50 11.15
N ARG A 251 21.06 -8.45 10.46
CA ARG A 251 20.16 -7.45 11.05
C ARG A 251 18.85 -7.30 10.28
N GLY A 252 17.77 -7.21 11.05
CA GLY A 252 16.36 -7.18 10.65
C GLY A 252 15.61 -8.41 11.17
N LYS A 253 14.36 -8.24 11.62
CA LYS A 253 13.46 -9.38 11.87
C LYS A 253 13.04 -9.94 10.52
N GLU A 254 13.84 -10.83 9.97
CA GLU A 254 13.43 -11.68 8.86
C GLU A 254 12.87 -12.96 9.47
N ILE A 255 11.55 -13.14 9.36
CA ILE A 255 10.92 -14.42 9.67
C ILE A 255 11.01 -15.23 8.38
N LEU A 256 12.03 -16.05 8.27
CA LEU A 256 12.08 -17.10 7.26
C LEU A 256 11.49 -18.37 7.90
N ASN A 257 10.21 -18.60 7.66
CA ASN A 257 9.58 -19.88 8.01
C ASN A 257 9.78 -20.84 6.86
N PHE A 258 10.68 -21.80 7.04
CA PHE A 258 10.78 -22.97 6.18
C PHE A 258 9.99 -24.10 6.84
N GLU A 259 8.73 -24.29 6.45
CA GLU A 259 8.07 -25.58 6.70
C GLU A 259 8.65 -26.58 5.69
N LEU A 260 9.68 -27.32 6.11
CA LEU A 260 10.10 -28.53 5.41
C LEU A 260 9.22 -29.68 5.93
N GLU A 261 8.35 -30.22 5.06
CA GLU A 261 7.56 -31.41 5.38
C GLU A 261 8.47 -32.54 5.88
N GLY A 262 8.13 -33.12 7.03
CA GLY A 262 8.81 -34.31 7.57
C GLY A 262 9.88 -34.09 8.63
N ILE A 263 10.14 -32.84 9.05
CA ILE A 263 11.02 -32.55 10.20
C ILE A 263 10.19 -31.96 11.33
N GLU A 264 9.78 -32.79 12.29
CA GLU A 264 9.30 -32.32 13.59
C GLU A 264 10.46 -31.54 14.25
N ASN A 265 10.28 -30.22 14.42
CA ASN A 265 11.30 -29.22 14.74
C ASN A 265 12.12 -28.72 13.54
N SER A 266 11.45 -28.27 12.47
CA SER A 266 12.07 -27.21 11.66
C SER A 266 12.21 -25.98 12.56
N ASP A 267 13.42 -25.76 13.08
CA ASP A 267 13.76 -24.57 13.84
C ASP A 267 13.40 -23.36 12.97
N SER A 268 12.32 -22.67 13.33
CA SER A 268 12.07 -21.32 12.84
C SER A 268 13.29 -20.51 13.26
N PHE A 269 14.17 -20.18 12.30
CA PHE A 269 15.27 -19.26 12.55
C PHE A 269 14.67 -17.86 12.72
N ILE A 270 14.18 -17.57 13.94
CA ILE A 270 13.77 -16.24 14.33
C ILE A 270 15.05 -15.45 14.59
N PHE A 271 15.55 -14.77 13.56
CA PHE A 271 16.52 -13.71 13.77
C PHE A 271 15.79 -12.56 14.49
N LYS A 272 15.90 -12.52 15.83
CA LYS A 272 15.58 -11.32 16.59
C LYS A 272 16.65 -10.28 16.26
N ALA A 273 16.26 -9.22 15.58
CA ALA A 273 17.14 -8.09 15.39
C ALA A 273 16.78 -6.94 16.32
N SER A 274 17.79 -6.55 17.11
CA SER A 274 17.97 -5.33 17.92
C SER A 274 16.95 -5.02 19.02
N ASP A 275 17.49 -4.74 20.21
CA ASP A 275 16.81 -4.13 21.38
C ASP A 275 16.55 -2.62 21.17
N SER A 276 16.46 -2.15 19.92
CA SER A 276 16.34 -0.73 19.59
C SER A 276 14.96 -0.14 19.90
N ASN A 277 14.00 -0.97 20.34
CA ASN A 277 12.66 -0.52 20.71
C ASN A 277 12.68 0.57 21.78
N ASP A 278 13.52 0.47 22.82
CA ASP A 278 13.61 1.49 23.87
C ASP A 278 14.10 2.84 23.35
N PHE A 279 15.03 2.81 22.39
CA PHE A 279 15.53 4.01 21.73
C PHE A 279 14.47 4.61 20.80
N LEU A 280 13.84 3.79 19.95
CA LEU A 280 12.81 4.24 19.01
C LEU A 280 11.58 4.78 19.74
N GLU A 281 11.20 4.15 20.85
CA GLU A 281 10.13 4.61 21.75
C GLU A 281 10.42 6.05 22.22
N LYS A 282 11.61 6.29 22.80
CA LYS A 282 12.01 7.63 23.26
C LYS A 282 12.13 8.64 22.11
N LEU A 283 12.65 8.21 20.97
CA LEU A 283 12.84 9.05 19.79
C LEU A 283 11.50 9.56 19.24
N PHE A 284 10.56 8.65 18.98
CA PHE A 284 9.29 8.99 18.33
C PHE A 284 8.25 9.61 19.27
N GLN A 285 8.36 9.41 20.59
CA GLN A 285 7.59 10.21 21.56
C GLN A 285 8.05 11.67 21.61
N LYS A 286 9.35 11.93 21.44
CA LYS A 286 9.92 13.30 21.46
C LYS A 286 9.82 14.00 20.11
N HIS A 287 9.82 13.23 19.02
CA HIS A 287 9.71 13.77 17.67
C HIS A 287 8.36 14.47 17.48
N SER A 288 8.38 15.58 16.74
CA SER A 288 7.18 16.37 16.47
C SER A 288 7.27 17.08 15.13
N ILE A 289 6.10 17.28 14.51
CA ILE A 289 6.00 17.99 13.24
C ILE A 289 6.28 19.48 13.47
N LYS A 290 7.40 19.96 12.94
CA LYS A 290 7.76 21.39 12.95
C LYS A 290 7.16 22.07 11.71
N ARG A 291 6.38 23.14 11.91
CA ARG A 291 5.84 23.94 10.81
C ARG A 291 6.88 24.93 10.31
N THR A 292 7.21 24.85 9.03
CA THR A 292 7.93 25.90 8.30
C THR A 292 6.90 26.90 7.73
N ASN A 293 6.76 28.06 8.38
CA ASN A 293 5.92 29.14 7.85
C ASN A 293 6.64 29.83 6.68
N LYS A 294 6.31 29.46 5.45
CA LYS A 294 6.67 30.26 4.26
C LYS A 294 5.50 31.17 3.91
N ASN A 295 5.75 32.48 3.95
CA ASN A 295 4.77 33.56 3.71
C ASN A 295 4.55 33.88 2.21
N GLN A 296 4.95 33.01 1.29
CA GLN A 296 4.75 33.23 -0.14
C GLN A 296 3.51 32.48 -0.61
N LYS A 297 2.61 33.20 -1.28
CA LYS A 297 1.45 32.61 -1.95
C LYS A 297 2.01 31.81 -3.13
N PRO A 298 1.95 30.46 -3.11
CA PRO A 298 2.50 29.66 -4.18
C PRO A 298 1.74 29.93 -5.47
N GLU A 299 2.42 29.86 -6.61
CA GLU A 299 1.79 29.85 -7.92
C GLU A 299 0.74 28.72 -8.00
N GLU A 300 -0.29 28.91 -8.82
CA GLU A 300 -1.35 27.92 -8.98
C GLU A 300 -0.87 26.77 -9.89
N VAL A 301 -0.49 25.66 -9.27
CA VAL A 301 -0.15 24.40 -9.91
C VAL A 301 -1.35 23.48 -9.86
N LYS A 302 -1.89 23.13 -11.03
CA LYS A 302 -2.97 22.15 -11.19
C LYS A 302 -2.41 20.73 -11.36
N ILE A 303 -3.25 19.74 -11.10
CA ILE A 303 -2.91 18.34 -11.36
C ILE A 303 -2.73 18.13 -12.87
N LYS A 304 -1.58 17.61 -13.28
CA LYS A 304 -1.29 17.33 -14.70
C LYS A 304 -2.10 16.13 -15.20
N LYS A 305 -2.82 16.34 -16.30
CA LYS A 305 -3.60 15.31 -17.04
C LYS A 305 -2.74 14.52 -18.05
N THR A 306 -1.53 14.98 -18.31
CA THR A 306 -0.51 14.25 -19.08
C THR A 306 0.37 13.45 -18.15
N PHE A 307 0.96 12.36 -18.66
CA PHE A 307 1.86 11.55 -17.84
C PHE A 307 3.15 12.32 -17.51
N HIS A 308 3.78 12.00 -16.38
CA HIS A 308 5.02 12.60 -15.89
C HIS A 308 6.24 11.86 -16.44
N PHE A 309 7.25 12.62 -16.87
CA PHE A 309 8.53 12.04 -17.26
C PHE A 309 9.53 12.13 -16.09
N PRO A 310 10.26 11.06 -15.75
CA PRO A 310 11.18 11.07 -14.61
C PRO A 310 12.37 12.05 -14.72
N ASN A 311 12.62 12.61 -15.91
CA ASN A 311 13.63 13.65 -16.13
C ASN A 311 13.11 15.07 -15.85
N LEU A 312 11.83 15.23 -15.51
CA LEU A 312 11.22 16.51 -15.17
C LEU A 312 11.09 16.69 -13.65
N GLU A 313 10.96 17.94 -13.23
CA GLU A 313 10.67 18.26 -11.84
C GLU A 313 9.24 17.86 -11.44
N ILE A 314 9.12 17.36 -10.21
CA ILE A 314 7.82 16.99 -9.64
C ILE A 314 7.22 18.24 -8.99
N GLU A 315 6.15 18.75 -9.61
CA GLU A 315 5.38 19.87 -9.09
C GLU A 315 4.26 19.35 -8.19
N ILE A 316 4.19 19.82 -6.95
CA ILE A 316 3.08 19.47 -6.05
C ILE A 316 1.87 20.37 -6.34
N PRO A 317 0.70 19.80 -6.70
CA PRO A 317 -0.51 20.59 -6.93
C PRO A 317 -1.01 21.28 -5.66
N ASN A 318 -1.54 22.49 -5.79
CA ASN A 318 -2.06 23.28 -4.66
C ASN A 318 -3.23 22.56 -3.96
N ASP A 319 -3.96 21.73 -4.70
CA ASP A 319 -5.09 20.95 -4.21
C ASP A 319 -4.71 19.72 -3.39
N ILE A 320 -3.42 19.42 -3.18
CA ILE A 320 -2.99 18.23 -2.42
C ILE A 320 -3.68 18.11 -1.06
N ARG A 321 -3.84 19.22 -0.32
CA ARG A 321 -4.52 19.22 0.98
C ARG A 321 -6.01 18.91 0.84
N LYS A 322 -6.66 19.48 -0.18
CA LYS A 322 -8.08 19.25 -0.50
C LYS A 322 -8.30 17.80 -0.95
N TYR A 323 -7.39 17.27 -1.76
CA TYR A 323 -7.39 15.89 -2.24
C TYR A 323 -7.40 14.88 -1.08
N PHE A 324 -6.43 14.97 -0.15
CA PHE A 324 -6.40 14.06 1.01
C PHE A 324 -7.57 14.24 1.96
N LYS A 325 -7.98 15.48 2.24
CA LYS A 325 -9.15 15.75 3.07
C LYS A 325 -10.42 15.14 2.48
N ASN A 326 -10.61 15.26 1.17
CA ASN A 326 -11.81 14.80 0.51
C ASN A 326 -11.85 13.27 0.38
N ILE A 327 -10.70 12.59 0.20
CA ILE A 327 -10.61 11.13 0.24
C ILE A 327 -11.17 10.57 1.55
N GLU A 328 -10.86 11.19 2.69
CA GLU A 328 -11.38 10.77 4.00
C GLU A 328 -12.88 10.98 4.15
N SER A 329 -13.45 11.94 3.42
CA SER A 329 -14.90 12.20 3.43
C SER A 329 -15.69 11.34 2.44
N LEU A 330 -15.03 10.48 1.65
CA LEU A 330 -15.71 9.60 0.71
C LEU A 330 -16.48 8.50 1.45
N ASN A 331 -17.57 8.04 0.84
CA ASN A 331 -18.23 6.80 1.26
C ASN A 331 -17.21 5.64 1.16
N GLN A 332 -17.27 4.71 2.13
CA GLN A 332 -16.36 3.56 2.24
C GLN A 332 -16.19 2.81 0.92
N ASN A 333 -17.28 2.52 0.19
CA ASN A 333 -17.22 1.78 -1.08
C ASN A 333 -16.41 2.56 -2.13
N VAL A 334 -16.60 3.88 -2.23
CA VAL A 334 -15.84 4.72 -3.16
C VAL A 334 -14.38 4.77 -2.74
N LYS A 335 -14.12 4.94 -1.44
CA LYS A 335 -12.77 5.02 -0.87
C LYS A 335 -11.98 3.74 -1.15
N GLU A 336 -12.59 2.58 -0.97
CA GLU A 336 -11.98 1.27 -1.22
C GLU A 336 -11.72 1.01 -2.71
N SER A 337 -12.68 1.31 -3.58
CA SER A 337 -12.48 1.21 -5.03
C SER A 337 -11.37 2.15 -5.50
N PHE A 338 -11.35 3.39 -5.03
CA PHE A 338 -10.30 4.34 -5.37
C PHE A 338 -8.93 3.94 -4.82
N LEU A 339 -8.86 3.46 -3.58
CA LEU A 339 -7.61 2.96 -2.99
C LEU A 339 -7.06 1.76 -3.76
N SER A 340 -7.93 0.85 -4.20
CA SER A 340 -7.55 -0.32 -5.00
C SER A 340 -6.99 0.13 -6.36
N ALA A 341 -7.65 1.07 -7.02
CA ALA A 341 -7.17 1.68 -8.26
C ALA A 341 -5.83 2.40 -8.05
N ALA A 342 -5.69 3.20 -6.99
CA ALA A 342 -4.47 3.92 -6.67
C ALA A 342 -3.28 2.98 -6.38
N ARG A 343 -3.52 1.87 -5.68
CA ARG A 343 -2.49 0.84 -5.42
C ARG A 343 -2.00 0.20 -6.71
N MET A 344 -2.91 -0.19 -7.61
CA MET A 344 -2.57 -0.73 -8.92
C MET A 344 -1.82 0.30 -9.79
N TYR A 345 -2.23 1.57 -9.72
CA TYR A 345 -1.56 2.65 -10.44
C TYR A 345 -0.13 2.85 -9.94
N ASN A 346 0.09 2.88 -8.62
CA ASN A 346 1.42 2.96 -8.03
C ASN A 346 2.31 1.79 -8.48
N LEU A 347 1.79 0.56 -8.42
CA LEU A 347 2.52 -0.62 -8.89
C LEU A 347 2.88 -0.52 -10.37
N SER A 348 1.95 -0.05 -11.21
CA SER A 348 2.23 0.16 -12.64
C SER A 348 3.43 1.07 -12.87
N LEU A 349 3.52 2.17 -12.12
CA LEU A 349 4.63 3.13 -12.21
C LEU A 349 5.94 2.57 -11.67
N ILE A 350 5.90 1.73 -10.64
CA ILE A 350 7.08 1.04 -10.09
C ILE A 350 7.65 0.05 -11.12
N PHE A 351 6.78 -0.74 -11.75
CA PHE A 351 7.13 -1.75 -12.75
C PHE A 351 7.47 -1.17 -14.12
N ALA A 352 7.02 0.04 -14.45
CA ALA A 352 7.32 0.74 -15.70
C ALA A 352 8.83 0.82 -16.02
N ARG A 353 9.68 0.81 -14.98
CA ARG A 353 11.15 0.82 -15.12
C ARG A 353 11.73 -0.50 -15.62
N GLN A 354 10.97 -1.59 -15.54
CA GLN A 354 11.44 -2.94 -15.83
C GLN A 354 10.69 -3.50 -17.05
N GLU A 355 9.36 -3.48 -17.02
CA GLU A 355 8.52 -4.26 -17.93
C GLU A 355 7.30 -3.46 -18.41
N ALA A 356 7.28 -3.09 -19.70
CA ALA A 356 6.22 -2.26 -20.28
C ALA A 356 4.87 -3.01 -20.35
N THR A 357 4.85 -4.30 -20.70
CA THR A 357 3.59 -5.08 -20.70
C THR A 357 2.92 -5.07 -19.33
N VAL A 358 3.69 -5.21 -18.24
CA VAL A 358 3.17 -5.24 -16.87
C VAL A 358 2.56 -3.90 -16.48
N GLU A 359 3.29 -2.79 -16.72
CA GLU A 359 2.80 -1.43 -16.47
C GLU A 359 1.43 -1.21 -17.11
N LYS A 360 1.31 -1.53 -18.41
CA LYS A 360 0.12 -1.26 -19.20
C LYS A 360 -1.05 -2.12 -18.76
N SER A 361 -0.79 -3.39 -18.47
CA SER A 361 -1.80 -4.31 -17.96
C SER A 361 -2.37 -3.82 -16.63
N TYR A 362 -1.53 -3.30 -15.73
CA TYR A 362 -2.00 -2.71 -14.47
C TYR A 362 -2.77 -1.40 -14.70
N LYS A 363 -2.33 -0.54 -15.62
CA LYS A 363 -3.07 0.68 -15.98
C LYS A 363 -4.47 0.41 -16.53
N VAL A 364 -4.65 -0.66 -17.32
CA VAL A 364 -5.99 -1.12 -17.72
C VAL A 364 -6.80 -1.53 -16.49
N CYS A 365 -6.24 -2.33 -15.59
CA CYS A 365 -6.92 -2.76 -14.35
C CYS A 365 -7.33 -1.58 -13.44
N VAL A 366 -6.57 -0.48 -13.42
CA VAL A 366 -6.91 0.76 -12.70
C VAL A 366 -8.25 1.30 -13.19
N ILE A 367 -8.41 1.41 -14.51
CA ILE A 367 -9.65 1.89 -15.12
C ILE A 367 -10.79 0.89 -14.91
N GLU A 368 -10.55 -0.41 -15.10
CA GLU A 368 -11.56 -1.44 -14.83
C GLU A 368 -12.07 -1.38 -13.38
N THR A 369 -11.18 -1.13 -12.42
CA THR A 369 -11.55 -1.01 -10.99
C THR A 369 -12.53 0.14 -10.77
N LEU A 370 -12.26 1.31 -11.37
CA LEU A 370 -13.15 2.48 -11.27
C LEU A 370 -14.43 2.31 -12.09
N ALA A 371 -14.35 1.69 -13.27
CA ALA A 371 -15.49 1.38 -14.13
C ALA A 371 -16.47 0.41 -13.45
N ASN A 372 -15.95 -0.64 -12.79
CA ASN A 372 -16.75 -1.59 -12.02
C ASN A 372 -17.49 -0.91 -10.87
N TYR A 373 -16.86 0.04 -10.18
CA TYR A 373 -17.52 0.86 -9.17
C TYR A 373 -18.67 1.67 -9.75
N GLU A 374 -18.47 2.29 -10.93
CA GLU A 374 -19.51 3.03 -11.66
C GLU A 374 -20.52 2.12 -12.37
N LYS A 375 -20.35 0.79 -12.31
CA LYS A 375 -21.17 -0.22 -13.01
C LYS A 375 -21.22 -0.02 -14.53
N ILE A 376 -20.11 0.39 -15.12
CA ILE A 376 -19.95 0.57 -16.56
C ILE A 376 -18.76 -0.24 -17.07
N SER A 377 -18.69 -0.44 -18.39
CA SER A 377 -17.55 -1.10 -19.04
C SER A 377 -16.31 -0.19 -19.13
N PHE A 378 -15.14 -0.79 -19.35
CA PHE A 378 -13.89 -0.05 -19.60
C PHE A 378 -14.05 0.99 -20.71
N SER A 379 -14.62 0.61 -21.86
CA SER A 379 -14.79 1.51 -23.00
C SER A 379 -15.77 2.65 -22.71
N GLU A 380 -16.81 2.42 -21.93
CA GLU A 380 -17.74 3.47 -21.48
C GLU A 380 -17.08 4.43 -20.50
N PHE A 381 -16.27 3.91 -19.57
CA PHE A 381 -15.51 4.75 -18.64
C PHE A 381 -14.56 5.69 -19.39
N MET A 382 -13.79 5.17 -20.35
CA MET A 382 -12.87 5.98 -21.14
C MET A 382 -13.61 7.05 -21.95
N LYS A 383 -14.78 6.74 -22.53
CA LYS A 383 -15.61 7.74 -23.24
C LYS A 383 -16.17 8.81 -22.30
N LYS A 384 -16.55 8.44 -21.07
CA LYS A 384 -17.14 9.36 -20.09
C LYS A 384 -16.10 10.34 -19.53
N HIS A 385 -14.87 9.86 -19.31
CA HIS A 385 -13.85 10.59 -18.57
C HIS A 385 -12.72 11.16 -19.45
N ILE A 386 -12.79 11.05 -20.78
CA ILE A 386 -11.85 11.70 -21.70
C ILE A 386 -12.58 12.77 -22.51
N SER A 387 -11.98 13.95 -22.62
CA SER A 387 -12.63 15.13 -23.19
C SER A 387 -12.89 14.99 -24.70
N LYS A 388 -11.95 14.35 -25.41
CA LYS A 388 -12.02 14.11 -26.85
C LYS A 388 -11.32 12.80 -27.17
N LEU A 389 -12.07 11.85 -27.71
CA LEU A 389 -11.58 10.52 -28.01
C LEU A 389 -11.87 10.21 -29.48
N ASP A 390 -10.83 10.09 -30.29
CA ASP A 390 -10.97 9.82 -31.71
C ASP A 390 -11.02 8.32 -32.02
N GLU A 391 -11.23 7.96 -33.29
CA GLU A 391 -11.35 6.56 -33.69
C GLU A 391 -10.03 5.78 -33.57
N ASN A 392 -8.89 6.45 -33.67
CA ASN A 392 -7.58 5.83 -33.48
C ASN A 392 -7.32 5.58 -32.00
N ASP A 393 -7.71 6.51 -31.12
CA ASP A 393 -7.65 6.34 -29.67
C ASP A 393 -8.48 5.14 -29.22
N LYS A 394 -9.68 4.92 -29.78
CA LYS A 394 -10.49 3.72 -29.47
C LYS A 394 -9.76 2.44 -29.84
N LYS A 395 -9.24 2.35 -31.07
CA LYS A 395 -8.49 1.17 -31.53
C LYS A 395 -7.26 0.90 -30.66
N LEU A 396 -6.58 1.97 -30.24
CA LEU A 396 -5.45 1.90 -29.33
C LEU A 396 -5.89 1.33 -27.96
N LEU A 397 -6.98 1.83 -27.39
CA LEU A 397 -7.52 1.36 -26.11
C LEU A 397 -7.93 -0.12 -26.18
N ASP A 398 -8.61 -0.53 -27.26
CA ASP A 398 -8.99 -1.93 -27.48
C ASP A 398 -7.74 -2.84 -27.60
N TYR A 399 -6.70 -2.36 -28.28
CA TYR A 399 -5.42 -3.06 -28.36
C TYR A 399 -4.78 -3.26 -26.98
N TYR A 400 -4.68 -2.22 -26.15
CA TYR A 400 -4.12 -2.34 -24.80
C TYR A 400 -4.97 -3.19 -23.86
N TYR A 401 -6.29 -3.19 -24.03
CA TYR A 401 -7.17 -4.11 -23.32
C TYR A 401 -6.86 -5.58 -23.68
N SER A 402 -6.57 -5.86 -24.97
CA SER A 402 -6.15 -7.19 -25.41
C SER A 402 -4.78 -7.61 -24.86
N ILE A 403 -3.84 -6.67 -24.73
CA ILE A 403 -2.52 -6.88 -24.09
C ILE A 403 -2.71 -7.35 -22.65
N ARG A 404 -3.51 -6.62 -21.87
CA ARG A 404 -3.82 -6.96 -20.47
C ARG A 404 -4.35 -8.38 -20.35
N SER A 405 -5.32 -8.72 -21.19
CA SER A 405 -5.94 -10.05 -21.20
C SER A 405 -4.91 -11.14 -21.51
N GLY A 406 -4.15 -11.00 -22.60
CA GLY A 406 -3.17 -12.02 -22.97
C GLY A 406 -1.97 -12.12 -22.02
N HIS A 407 -1.61 -11.03 -21.32
CA HIS A 407 -0.59 -11.07 -20.28
C HIS A 407 -1.07 -11.88 -19.07
N PHE A 408 -2.23 -11.56 -18.49
CA PHE A 408 -2.70 -12.25 -17.28
C PHE A 408 -3.21 -13.67 -17.52
N HIS A 409 -3.78 -13.96 -18.69
CA HIS A 409 -4.31 -15.30 -18.98
C HIS A 409 -3.30 -16.23 -19.64
N SER A 410 -2.25 -15.71 -20.27
CA SER A 410 -1.32 -16.54 -21.06
C SER A 410 0.15 -16.17 -20.90
N GLY A 411 0.51 -15.24 -20.01
CA GLY A 411 1.90 -14.86 -19.74
C GLY A 411 2.61 -14.20 -20.92
N LYS A 412 1.85 -13.59 -21.87
CA LYS A 412 2.42 -12.97 -23.07
C LYS A 412 3.04 -11.60 -22.76
N PHE A 413 4.09 -11.27 -23.53
CA PHE A 413 4.80 -9.99 -23.50
C PHE A 413 4.80 -9.38 -24.91
N TYR A 414 4.47 -8.10 -25.01
CA TYR A 414 4.07 -7.47 -26.27
C TYR A 414 4.98 -6.33 -26.72
N PHE A 415 5.92 -5.86 -25.89
CA PHE A 415 6.80 -4.73 -26.18
C PHE A 415 8.21 -5.14 -26.61
N GLY A 416 8.43 -6.43 -26.87
CA GLY A 416 9.75 -6.93 -27.28
C GLY A 416 10.71 -7.08 -26.10
N GLU A 417 10.18 -7.22 -24.89
CA GLU A 417 10.95 -7.39 -23.66
C GLU A 417 11.89 -8.59 -23.73
N PHE A 418 11.54 -9.61 -24.52
CA PHE A 418 12.36 -10.80 -24.78
C PHE A 418 12.94 -10.87 -26.20
N GLU A 419 12.71 -9.84 -27.02
CA GLU A 419 13.15 -9.76 -28.43
C GLU A 419 13.77 -8.38 -28.71
N THR A 420 14.67 -7.94 -27.82
CA THR A 420 15.28 -6.61 -27.91
C THR A 420 16.41 -6.58 -28.94
N SER A 421 16.31 -5.63 -29.88
CA SER A 421 17.41 -5.28 -30.78
C SER A 421 18.16 -4.05 -30.27
N LEU A 422 19.48 -4.17 -30.12
CA LEU A 422 20.34 -3.04 -29.77
C LEU A 422 20.53 -2.04 -30.94
N LEU A 423 20.14 -2.43 -32.16
CA LEU A 423 20.13 -1.55 -33.33
C LEU A 423 18.83 -0.72 -33.35
N SER A 424 18.67 0.14 -32.35
CA SER A 424 17.45 0.95 -32.13
C SER A 424 17.13 1.89 -33.29
N GLU A 425 18.15 2.34 -34.02
CA GLU A 425 18.02 3.27 -35.15
C GLU A 425 17.18 2.71 -36.30
N VAL A 426 17.30 1.39 -36.54
CA VAL A 426 16.61 0.66 -37.62
C VAL A 426 15.39 -0.14 -37.11
N ASN A 427 15.12 -0.11 -35.80
CA ASN A 427 13.97 -0.77 -35.21
C ASN A 427 12.71 0.12 -35.29
N PHE A 428 12.11 0.19 -36.48
CA PHE A 428 10.89 0.97 -36.72
C PHE A 428 9.71 0.52 -35.84
N LEU A 429 9.62 -0.78 -35.55
CA LEU A 429 8.57 -1.33 -34.69
C LEU A 429 8.66 -0.75 -33.27
N LEU A 430 9.87 -0.65 -32.72
CA LEU A 430 10.09 -0.05 -31.40
C LEU A 430 9.62 1.41 -31.38
N LYS A 431 9.97 2.21 -32.40
CA LYS A 431 9.57 3.62 -32.49
C LYS A 431 8.04 3.79 -32.50
N GLU A 432 7.34 3.01 -33.32
CA GLU A 432 5.87 3.04 -33.36
C GLU A 432 5.26 2.61 -32.01
N LYS A 433 5.74 1.50 -31.43
CA LYS A 433 5.28 1.05 -30.10
C LYS A 433 5.53 2.09 -29.01
N THR A 434 6.63 2.83 -29.06
CA THR A 434 6.92 3.92 -28.11
C THR A 434 5.94 5.09 -28.26
N ARG A 435 5.53 5.45 -29.48
CA ARG A 435 4.51 6.49 -29.69
C ARG A 435 3.16 6.05 -29.12
N ASP A 436 2.75 4.83 -29.45
CA ASP A 436 1.51 4.23 -28.96
C ASP A 436 1.51 4.08 -27.43
N TYR A 437 2.68 3.76 -26.86
CA TYR A 437 2.92 3.71 -25.41
C TYR A 437 2.65 5.06 -24.74
N PHE A 438 3.16 6.16 -25.30
CA PHE A 438 2.98 7.49 -24.75
C PHE A 438 1.53 7.96 -24.88
N GLN A 439 0.92 7.73 -26.04
CA GLN A 439 -0.48 8.09 -26.26
C GLN A 439 -1.40 7.38 -25.27
N PHE A 440 -1.23 6.06 -25.08
CA PHE A 440 -2.00 5.31 -24.09
C PHE A 440 -1.81 5.83 -22.66
N ASN A 441 -0.59 6.16 -22.26
CA ASN A 441 -0.34 6.73 -20.93
C ASN A 441 -1.05 8.06 -20.72
N ASN A 442 -1.07 8.93 -21.74
CA ASN A 442 -1.82 10.18 -21.67
C ASN A 442 -3.34 9.93 -21.55
N LEU A 443 -3.91 9.00 -22.34
CA LEU A 443 -5.34 8.69 -22.27
C LEU A 443 -5.74 8.15 -20.89
N ILE A 444 -4.98 7.20 -20.33
CA ILE A 444 -5.23 6.66 -18.99
C ILE A 444 -5.10 7.75 -17.93
N ARG A 445 -4.07 8.59 -18.04
CA ARG A 445 -3.83 9.68 -17.09
C ARG A 445 -4.95 10.70 -17.13
N GLU A 446 -5.40 11.11 -18.31
CA GLU A 446 -6.51 12.04 -18.48
C GLU A 446 -7.79 11.47 -17.87
N ALA A 447 -8.14 10.23 -18.20
CA ALA A 447 -9.33 9.57 -17.66
C ALA A 447 -9.31 9.50 -16.13
N LEU A 448 -8.16 9.09 -15.55
CA LEU A 448 -7.99 8.98 -14.11
C LEU A 448 -8.10 10.35 -13.41
N ILE A 449 -7.45 11.38 -13.95
CA ILE A 449 -7.47 12.72 -13.33
C ILE A 449 -8.83 13.38 -13.49
N ASN A 450 -9.51 13.22 -14.63
CA ASN A 450 -10.89 13.70 -14.79
C ASN A 450 -11.83 13.03 -13.78
N TRP A 451 -11.66 11.73 -13.53
CA TRP A 451 -12.41 11.02 -12.48
C TRP A 451 -12.12 11.59 -11.09
N VAL A 452 -10.85 11.86 -10.76
CA VAL A 452 -10.43 12.47 -9.49
C VAL A 452 -10.99 13.88 -9.32
N GLU A 453 -10.95 14.71 -10.36
CA GLU A 453 -11.49 16.07 -10.35
C GLU A 453 -13.01 16.08 -10.07
N GLN A 454 -13.74 15.12 -10.65
CA GLN A 454 -15.18 14.97 -10.47
C GLN A 454 -15.56 14.41 -9.09
N ASN A 455 -14.92 13.31 -8.68
CA ASN A 455 -15.36 12.53 -7.51
C ASN A 455 -14.67 12.93 -6.21
N ILE A 456 -13.42 13.39 -6.27
CA ILE A 456 -12.63 13.75 -5.09
C ILE A 456 -12.56 15.25 -4.93
N LEU A 457 -12.12 16.01 -5.95
CA LEU A 457 -11.99 17.46 -5.84
C LEU A 457 -13.32 18.20 -6.03
N MET A 458 -14.36 17.51 -6.52
CA MET A 458 -15.72 18.01 -6.72
C MET A 458 -15.80 19.28 -7.58
N TYR A 459 -14.91 19.46 -8.56
CA TYR A 459 -14.93 20.66 -9.39
C TYR A 459 -16.20 20.82 -10.24
N ASN A 460 -16.93 19.72 -10.46
CA ASN A 460 -18.12 19.71 -11.32
C ASN A 460 -19.45 19.57 -10.56
N LYS A 461 -19.47 19.45 -9.22
CA LYS A 461 -20.72 19.31 -8.43
C LYS A 461 -21.47 20.62 -8.17
N THR A 462 -20.85 21.77 -8.44
CA THR A 462 -21.49 23.10 -8.24
C THR A 462 -22.52 23.49 -9.30
N LEU A 463 -22.76 22.68 -10.33
CA LEU A 463 -23.76 22.98 -11.37
C LEU A 463 -25.08 22.21 -11.24
N GLU A 464 -25.16 21.18 -10.39
CA GLU A 464 -26.39 20.38 -10.21
C GLU A 464 -27.21 20.77 -8.96
N SER A 465 -26.77 21.76 -8.19
CA SER A 465 -27.50 22.27 -7.01
C SER A 465 -28.38 23.49 -7.29
N ASN A 466 -28.55 23.88 -8.55
CA ASN A 466 -29.36 25.04 -8.98
C ASN A 466 -30.38 24.71 -10.09
N ILE A 467 -30.93 23.50 -10.11
CA ILE A 467 -32.14 23.19 -10.91
C ILE A 467 -33.22 22.62 -10.01
#